data_AF-A0A5D4J525-F1
#
_entry.id   AF-A0A5D4J525-F1
#
_cell.length_a   1.000
_cell.length_b   1.000
_cell.length_c   1.000
_cell.angle_alpha   90.00
_cell.angle_beta   90.00
_cell.angle_gamma   90.00
#
_symmetry.space_group_name_H-M   'P 1'
#
loop_
_entity.id
_entity.type
_entity.pdbx_description
1 polymer ?
#
loop_
_entity_poly.entity_id
_entity_poly.type
_entity_poly.pdbx_seq_one_letter_code
_entity_poly.pdbx_strand_id
1 'polypeptide(L)'
;MAGADGVAEWARHWQYAALPDLDLLRARYVRHTFPRHSHEGYVFGAVTGGVEDVGLPGGTVHAVPGTVVMINPEVPHTARSGAPEGWAYSTLYPSAQVVNDIAAEVTSLRGTVGFAETRVTDPHASRLITEVHRAAEEGNALAADSLLRILVTRLLSRHGSPLPGLTAHTGGARNAVRARAALEERMADPPTLETLAAELGTGPFALLRAFKKEYGMPPHTWLTDARVRRARRMLDAGVAPAEAATAVGFTDQPHLNRHFTRIVGVPPGAYQRERGVLRPGR
;
A
#
# COMPACT_ATOMS: atom_id res chain seq x y z
N MET A 1 1.34 23.96 34.77
CA MET A 1 2.13 22.82 34.27
C MET A 1 1.48 21.54 34.73
N ALA A 2 0.71 20.90 33.85
CA ALA A 2 0.23 19.53 34.00
C ALA A 2 0.61 18.84 32.68
N GLY A 3 1.29 17.70 32.78
CA GLY A 3 1.97 17.03 31.67
C GLY A 3 1.00 16.63 30.57
N ALA A 4 1.35 17.01 29.34
CA ALA A 4 0.90 16.30 28.17
C ALA A 4 1.65 14.96 28.16
N ASP A 5 1.08 13.94 28.80
CA ASP A 5 1.46 12.54 28.52
C ASP A 5 0.98 12.23 27.09
N GLY A 6 1.73 12.77 26.12
CA GLY A 6 1.49 12.58 24.71
C GLY A 6 1.77 11.12 24.37
N VAL A 7 0.69 10.36 24.16
CA VAL A 7 0.78 8.97 23.69
C VAL A 7 1.74 8.92 22.49
N ALA A 8 2.85 8.22 22.65
CA ALA A 8 3.92 8.14 21.67
C ALA A 8 3.42 7.62 20.30
N GLU A 9 4.07 8.08 19.21
CA GLU A 9 3.86 7.47 17.89
C GLU A 9 4.35 6.02 17.93
N TRP A 10 3.57 5.11 17.35
CA TRP A 10 3.92 3.71 17.26
C TRP A 10 3.34 3.10 16.00
N ALA A 11 4.00 2.06 15.49
CA ALA A 11 3.55 1.33 14.33
C ALA A 11 4.02 -0.10 14.40
N ARG A 12 3.15 -1.03 14.02
CA ARG A 12 3.46 -2.44 13.83
C ARG A 12 2.94 -2.86 12.47
N HIS A 13 3.84 -3.32 11.61
CA HIS A 13 3.52 -3.91 10.32
C HIS A 13 3.96 -5.36 10.34
N TRP A 14 3.04 -6.30 10.17
CA TRP A 14 3.31 -7.73 10.24
C TRP A 14 2.46 -8.53 9.26
N GLN A 15 2.85 -9.78 9.07
CA GLN A 15 2.13 -10.75 8.24
C GLN A 15 1.63 -11.81 9.18
N TYR A 16 0.37 -12.20 9.04
CA TYR A 16 -0.15 -13.26 9.85
C TYR A 16 0.18 -14.62 9.22
N ALA A 17 0.94 -15.47 9.93
CA ALA A 17 1.46 -16.74 9.41
C ALA A 17 0.44 -17.60 8.68
N ALA A 18 -0.76 -17.71 9.26
CA ALA A 18 -1.83 -18.55 8.76
C ALA A 18 -2.55 -17.95 7.54
N LEU A 19 -2.32 -16.67 7.26
CA LEU A 19 -2.87 -15.92 6.12
C LEU A 19 -1.72 -15.19 5.40
N PRO A 20 -0.87 -15.91 4.65
CA PRO A 20 0.35 -15.36 4.05
C PRO A 20 0.07 -14.24 3.03
N ASP A 21 -1.13 -14.22 2.44
CA ASP A 21 -1.55 -13.18 1.50
C ASP A 21 -2.23 -11.97 2.18
N LEU A 22 -2.11 -11.86 3.50
CA LEU A 22 -2.63 -10.76 4.31
C LEU A 22 -1.52 -10.09 5.12
N ASP A 23 -1.27 -8.82 4.80
CA ASP A 23 -0.49 -7.94 5.64
C ASP A 23 -1.36 -7.04 6.52
N LEU A 24 -0.86 -6.75 7.73
CA LEU A 24 -1.54 -5.97 8.74
C LEU A 24 -0.64 -4.79 9.14
N LEU A 25 -1.22 -3.59 9.19
CA LEU A 25 -0.60 -2.42 9.80
C LEU A 25 -1.53 -1.86 10.85
N ARG A 26 -1.02 -1.70 12.06
CA ARG A 26 -1.68 -0.96 13.13
C ARG A 26 -0.74 0.11 13.62
N ALA A 27 -1.22 1.33 13.73
CA ALA A 27 -0.36 2.45 14.05
C ALA A 27 -1.11 3.64 14.66
N ARG A 28 -0.34 4.47 15.35
CA ARG A 28 -0.68 5.83 15.74
C ARG A 28 0.42 6.76 15.25
N TYR A 29 0.03 7.75 14.46
CA TYR A 29 0.91 8.79 13.94
C TYR A 29 0.40 10.17 14.29
N VAL A 30 1.30 11.13 14.46
CA VAL A 30 1.03 12.55 14.66
C VAL A 30 1.73 13.38 13.58
N ARG A 31 3.03 13.12 13.36
CA ARG A 31 3.89 13.86 12.43
C ARG A 31 4.25 13.07 11.18
N HIS A 32 4.15 11.74 11.24
CA HIS A 32 4.44 10.90 10.08
C HIS A 32 3.52 11.27 8.91
N THR A 33 4.08 11.24 7.70
CA THR A 33 3.31 11.41 6.47
C THR A 33 3.72 10.34 5.47
N PHE A 34 2.73 9.66 4.93
CA PHE A 34 2.91 8.77 3.81
C PHE A 34 2.87 9.59 2.51
N PRO A 35 3.99 9.66 1.79
CA PRO A 35 4.09 10.36 0.52
C PRO A 35 3.28 9.63 -0.54
N ARG A 36 3.27 10.15 -1.77
CA ARG A 36 2.60 9.46 -2.87
C ARG A 36 3.26 8.09 -3.13
N HIS A 37 2.48 7.02 -2.97
CA HIS A 37 2.88 5.62 -3.15
C HIS A 37 1.67 4.79 -3.60
N SER A 38 1.88 3.53 -4.02
CA SER A 38 0.80 2.58 -4.31
C SER A 38 1.14 1.19 -3.77
N HIS A 39 0.13 0.31 -3.73
CA HIS A 39 0.26 -1.08 -3.30
C HIS A 39 -0.16 -2.03 -4.42
N GLU A 40 0.43 -3.22 -4.46
CA GLU A 40 0.06 -4.29 -5.42
C GLU A 40 -1.27 -4.96 -5.04
N GLY A 41 -1.61 -4.96 -3.75
CA GLY A 41 -2.89 -5.45 -3.21
C GLY A 41 -3.88 -4.34 -2.90
N TYR A 42 -4.99 -4.71 -2.28
CA TYR A 42 -5.99 -3.76 -1.80
C TYR A 42 -5.56 -3.15 -0.47
N VAL A 43 -6.11 -1.99 -0.13
CA VAL A 43 -6.01 -1.39 1.21
C VAL A 43 -7.41 -1.25 1.79
N PHE A 44 -7.63 -1.85 2.96
CA PHE A 44 -8.83 -1.62 3.77
C PHE A 44 -8.40 -1.01 5.10
N GLY A 45 -8.54 0.31 5.21
CA GLY A 45 -8.15 1.08 6.38
C GLY A 45 -9.34 1.49 7.23
N ALA A 46 -9.27 1.27 8.54
CA ALA A 46 -10.22 1.77 9.52
C ALA A 46 -9.52 2.75 10.46
N VAL A 47 -9.99 4.01 10.48
CA VAL A 47 -9.55 4.99 11.49
C VAL A 47 -10.21 4.61 12.82
N THR A 48 -9.40 4.47 13.87
CA THR A 48 -9.83 4.12 15.23
C THR A 48 -9.73 5.30 16.20
N GLY A 49 -9.04 6.38 15.80
CA GLY A 49 -8.96 7.63 16.57
C GLY A 49 -8.34 8.76 15.74
N GLY A 50 -8.70 10.01 16.04
CA GLY A 50 -8.22 11.18 15.31
C GLY A 50 -8.75 11.27 13.87
N VAL A 51 -8.00 11.93 12.98
CA VAL A 51 -8.41 12.16 11.58
C VAL A 51 -7.27 11.82 10.62
N GLU A 52 -7.53 10.95 9.66
CA GLU A 52 -6.61 10.65 8.56
C GLU A 52 -7.08 11.38 7.28
N ASP A 53 -6.19 12.16 6.69
CA ASP A 53 -6.34 12.76 5.37
C ASP A 53 -5.69 11.84 4.33
N VAL A 54 -6.50 11.23 3.47
CA VAL A 54 -6.04 10.35 2.38
C VAL A 54 -6.16 11.07 1.05
N GLY A 55 -5.03 11.41 0.43
CA GLY A 55 -4.99 12.11 -0.85
C GLY A 55 -5.06 11.13 -2.03
N LEU A 56 -6.19 11.08 -2.72
CA LEU A 56 -6.47 10.19 -3.85
C LEU A 56 -6.50 10.98 -5.18
N PRO A 57 -6.53 10.31 -6.34
CA PRO A 57 -6.65 11.00 -7.63
C PRO A 57 -7.90 11.89 -7.75
N GLY A 58 -9.00 11.50 -7.09
CA GLY A 58 -10.27 12.24 -7.08
C GLY A 58 -10.40 13.32 -6.02
N GLY A 59 -9.37 13.56 -5.20
CA GLY A 59 -9.40 14.53 -4.10
C GLY A 59 -8.94 13.93 -2.77
N THR A 60 -9.12 14.69 -1.70
CA THR A 60 -8.76 14.26 -0.34
C THR A 60 -9.97 13.68 0.38
N VAL A 61 -9.80 12.47 0.91
CA VAL A 61 -10.74 11.83 1.83
C VAL A 61 -10.35 12.21 3.26
N HIS A 62 -11.32 12.74 4.01
CA HIS A 62 -11.21 12.93 5.46
C HIS A 62 -11.86 11.73 6.16
N ALA A 63 -11.03 10.88 6.78
CA ALA A 63 -11.45 9.68 7.47
C ALA A 63 -11.37 9.87 8.99
N VAL A 64 -12.46 9.54 9.67
CA VAL A 64 -12.67 9.66 11.12
C VAL A 64 -13.12 8.29 11.66
N PRO A 65 -13.21 8.07 12.98
CA PRO A 65 -13.68 6.81 13.51
C PRO A 65 -15.02 6.36 12.92
N GLY A 66 -15.08 5.10 12.51
CA GLY A 66 -16.24 4.51 11.81
C GLY A 66 -16.20 4.62 10.29
N THR A 67 -15.19 5.30 9.73
CA THR A 67 -14.94 5.34 8.29
C THR A 67 -14.05 4.18 7.86
N VAL A 68 -14.38 3.55 6.74
CA VAL A 68 -13.52 2.61 6.01
C VAL A 68 -13.01 3.27 4.74
N VAL A 69 -11.68 3.32 4.59
CA VAL A 69 -10.99 3.74 3.37
C VAL A 69 -10.69 2.49 2.55
N MET A 70 -11.05 2.52 1.28
CA MET A 70 -10.82 1.43 0.32
C MET A 70 -9.95 1.94 -0.81
N ILE A 71 -8.81 1.30 -1.05
CA ILE A 71 -7.89 1.67 -2.13
C ILE A 71 -7.65 0.42 -2.99
N ASN A 72 -7.97 0.56 -4.28
CA ASN A 72 -7.72 -0.49 -5.27
C ASN A 72 -6.21 -0.65 -5.55
N PRO A 73 -5.77 -1.82 -6.04
CA PRO A 73 -4.41 -2.04 -6.49
C PRO A 73 -3.90 -0.94 -7.42
N GLU A 74 -2.63 -0.60 -7.26
CA GLU A 74 -1.90 0.39 -8.07
C GLU A 74 -2.47 1.81 -8.05
N VAL A 75 -3.46 2.13 -7.21
CA VAL A 75 -3.98 3.50 -7.06
C VAL A 75 -3.01 4.34 -6.20
N PRO A 76 -2.40 5.40 -6.76
CA PRO A 76 -1.49 6.25 -6.01
C PRO A 76 -2.22 7.11 -4.98
N HIS A 77 -1.76 7.07 -3.74
CA HIS A 77 -2.35 7.82 -2.65
C HIS A 77 -1.29 8.35 -1.67
N THR A 78 -1.71 9.29 -0.84
CA THR A 78 -0.95 9.81 0.31
C THR A 78 -1.76 9.60 1.57
N ALA A 79 -1.12 9.59 2.74
CA ALA A 79 -1.81 9.66 4.02
C ALA A 79 -1.07 10.59 4.99
N ARG A 80 -1.81 11.41 5.71
CA ARG A 80 -1.27 12.35 6.70
C ARG A 80 -2.32 12.61 7.78
N SER A 81 -1.91 13.30 8.84
CA SER A 81 -2.88 13.74 9.84
C SER A 81 -3.79 14.83 9.29
N GLY A 82 -5.09 14.69 9.48
CA GLY A 82 -6.09 15.73 9.22
C GLY A 82 -6.30 16.68 10.41
N ALA A 83 -5.72 16.35 11.58
CA ALA A 83 -5.86 17.13 12.82
C ALA A 83 -4.56 17.15 13.65
N PRO A 84 -4.35 18.13 14.56
CA PRO A 84 -3.10 18.25 15.33
C PRO A 84 -2.78 17.06 16.25
N GLU A 85 -3.81 16.35 16.72
CA GLU A 85 -3.71 15.20 17.63
C GLU A 85 -3.26 13.89 16.94
N GLY A 86 -3.09 13.91 15.62
CA GLY A 86 -2.72 12.73 14.85
C GLY A 86 -3.90 11.84 14.47
N TRP A 87 -3.59 10.61 14.06
CA TRP A 87 -4.57 9.55 13.83
C TRP A 87 -4.06 8.21 14.35
N ALA A 88 -5.00 7.32 14.66
CA ALA A 88 -4.77 5.92 14.95
C ALA A 88 -5.67 5.08 14.04
N TYR A 89 -5.15 3.98 13.53
CA TYR A 89 -5.83 3.19 12.51
C TYR A 89 -5.35 1.73 12.48
N SER A 90 -6.21 0.89 11.93
CA SER A 90 -5.93 -0.52 11.61
C SER A 90 -6.16 -0.71 10.12
N THR A 91 -5.19 -1.28 9.42
CA THR A 91 -5.22 -1.47 7.98
C THR A 91 -4.94 -2.92 7.64
N LEU A 92 -5.69 -3.44 6.67
CA LEU A 92 -5.49 -4.75 6.05
C LEU A 92 -5.03 -4.54 4.61
N TYR A 93 -4.02 -5.32 4.21
CA TYR A 93 -3.48 -5.35 2.85
C TYR A 93 -3.62 -6.76 2.25
N PRO A 94 -4.84 -7.20 1.91
CA PRO A 94 -5.01 -8.48 1.23
C PRO A 94 -4.47 -8.39 -0.20
N SER A 95 -3.85 -9.48 -0.66
CA SER A 95 -3.42 -9.61 -2.04
C SER A 95 -4.59 -9.50 -3.02
N ALA A 96 -4.30 -9.16 -4.27
CA ALA A 96 -5.32 -9.12 -5.30
C ALA A 96 -6.02 -10.48 -5.47
N GLN A 97 -5.28 -11.57 -5.29
CA GLN A 97 -5.78 -12.93 -5.38
C GLN A 97 -6.87 -13.20 -4.33
N VAL A 98 -6.62 -12.88 -3.06
CA VAL A 98 -7.58 -13.10 -1.96
C VAL A 98 -8.93 -12.42 -2.23
N VAL A 99 -8.90 -11.16 -2.68
CA VAL A 99 -10.14 -10.41 -2.93
C VAL A 99 -10.86 -10.95 -4.17
N ASN A 100 -10.14 -11.30 -5.23
CA ASN A 100 -10.74 -11.87 -6.44
C ASN A 100 -11.35 -13.26 -6.20
N ASP A 101 -10.72 -14.10 -5.38
CA ASP A 101 -11.25 -15.43 -5.02
C ASP A 101 -12.55 -15.31 -4.24
N ILE A 102 -12.59 -14.45 -3.22
CA ILE A 102 -13.82 -14.16 -2.47
C ILE A 102 -14.89 -13.61 -3.42
N ALA A 103 -14.53 -12.69 -4.32
CA ALA A 103 -15.48 -12.12 -5.26
C ALA A 103 -16.08 -13.16 -6.22
N ALA A 104 -15.28 -14.13 -6.66
CA ALA A 104 -15.73 -15.21 -7.53
C ALA A 104 -16.72 -16.15 -6.83
N GLU A 105 -16.61 -16.31 -5.51
CA GLU A 105 -17.54 -17.10 -4.69
C GLU A 105 -18.85 -16.37 -4.39
N VAL A 106 -18.79 -15.07 -4.08
CA VAL A 106 -19.92 -14.35 -3.46
C VAL A 106 -20.59 -13.31 -4.37
N THR A 107 -20.06 -13.07 -5.58
CA THR A 107 -20.59 -12.08 -6.51
C THR A 107 -20.70 -12.63 -7.93
N SER A 108 -21.44 -11.91 -8.78
CA SER A 108 -21.49 -12.15 -10.23
C SER A 108 -20.45 -11.32 -11.00
N LEU A 109 -19.57 -10.57 -10.32
CA LEU A 109 -18.56 -9.73 -10.96
C LEU A 109 -17.57 -10.61 -11.75
N ARG A 110 -17.10 -10.08 -12.87
CA ARG A 110 -16.15 -10.75 -13.78
C ARG A 110 -14.89 -9.90 -13.93
N GLY A 111 -13.75 -10.55 -14.12
CA GLY A 111 -12.45 -9.89 -14.21
C GLY A 111 -11.96 -9.39 -12.85
N THR A 112 -10.98 -8.48 -12.86
CA THR A 112 -10.47 -7.87 -11.64
C THR A 112 -11.54 -7.00 -11.00
N VAL A 113 -11.91 -7.31 -9.77
CA VAL A 113 -12.89 -6.52 -9.01
C VAL A 113 -12.24 -5.30 -8.37
N GLY A 114 -13.03 -4.33 -7.96
CA GLY A 114 -12.56 -3.22 -7.16
C GLY A 114 -13.70 -2.48 -6.51
N PHE A 115 -13.40 -1.33 -5.96
CA PHE A 115 -14.35 -0.50 -5.24
C PHE A 115 -14.48 0.84 -5.95
N ALA A 116 -15.70 1.22 -6.32
CA ALA A 116 -16.00 2.51 -6.95
C ALA A 116 -15.87 3.66 -5.93
N GLU A 117 -16.28 3.38 -4.69
CA GLU A 117 -16.13 4.29 -3.57
C GLU A 117 -14.75 4.09 -2.93
N THR A 118 -14.10 5.19 -2.58
CA THR A 118 -12.80 5.18 -1.87
C THR A 118 -12.95 5.35 -0.36
N ARG A 119 -14.15 5.70 0.09
CA ARG A 119 -14.48 5.98 1.49
C ARG A 119 -15.96 5.73 1.76
N VAL A 120 -16.25 4.96 2.82
CA VAL A 120 -17.61 4.73 3.29
C VAL A 120 -17.69 4.92 4.80
N THR A 121 -18.81 5.44 5.29
CA THR A 121 -19.13 5.42 6.73
C THR A 121 -19.82 4.09 7.04
N ASP A 122 -19.04 3.11 7.49
CA ASP A 122 -19.54 1.78 7.87
C ASP A 122 -18.88 1.33 9.19
N PRO A 123 -19.48 1.68 10.35
CA PRO A 123 -18.97 1.29 11.66
C PRO A 123 -18.93 -0.23 11.89
N HIS A 124 -19.67 -1.01 11.11
CA HIS A 124 -19.61 -2.47 11.20
C HIS A 124 -18.39 -3.02 10.45
N ALA A 125 -18.16 -2.58 9.21
CA ALA A 125 -16.96 -2.94 8.46
C ALA A 125 -15.67 -2.45 9.15
N SER A 126 -15.69 -1.24 9.73
CA SER A 126 -14.59 -0.72 10.54
C SER A 126 -14.28 -1.62 11.74
N ARG A 127 -15.30 -2.16 12.43
CA ARG A 127 -15.11 -3.13 13.51
C ARG A 127 -14.58 -4.46 13.02
N LEU A 128 -15.05 -4.97 11.88
CA LEU A 128 -14.52 -6.21 11.30
C LEU A 128 -13.02 -6.09 11.01
N ILE A 129 -12.54 -4.95 10.51
CA ILE A 129 -11.11 -4.68 10.32
C ILE A 129 -10.34 -4.82 11.65
N THR A 130 -10.84 -4.22 12.74
CA THR A 130 -10.18 -4.33 14.05
C THR A 130 -10.26 -5.73 14.64
N GLU A 131 -11.35 -6.46 14.38
CA GLU A 131 -11.51 -7.85 14.84
C GLU A 131 -10.60 -8.83 14.09
N VAL A 132 -10.34 -8.62 12.79
CA VAL A 132 -9.32 -9.38 12.04
C VAL A 132 -7.95 -9.18 12.67
N HIS A 133 -7.59 -7.93 13.02
CA HIS A 133 -6.35 -7.62 13.73
C HIS A 133 -6.28 -8.37 15.07
N ARG A 134 -7.32 -8.27 15.90
CA ARG A 134 -7.39 -8.94 17.21
C ARG A 134 -7.26 -10.46 17.08
N ALA A 135 -8.00 -11.08 16.16
CA ALA A 135 -7.94 -12.52 15.94
C ALA A 135 -6.54 -12.98 15.49
N ALA A 136 -5.86 -12.20 14.64
CA ALA A 136 -4.49 -12.48 14.22
C ALA A 136 -3.49 -12.31 15.38
N GLU A 137 -3.66 -11.29 16.22
CA GLU A 137 -2.84 -11.08 17.44
C GLU A 137 -3.01 -12.22 18.45
N GLU A 138 -4.20 -12.79 18.57
CA GLU A 138 -4.53 -13.94 19.43
C GLU A 138 -4.13 -15.29 18.83
N GLY A 139 -3.64 -15.34 17.59
CA GLY A 139 -3.30 -16.59 16.90
C GLY A 139 -4.52 -17.43 16.49
N ASN A 140 -5.72 -16.83 16.43
CA ASN A 140 -6.95 -17.52 16.05
C ASN A 140 -7.16 -17.46 14.53
N ALA A 141 -6.52 -18.40 13.82
CA ALA A 141 -6.53 -18.44 12.36
C ALA A 141 -7.92 -18.53 11.74
N LEU A 142 -8.79 -19.38 12.30
CA LEU A 142 -10.14 -19.56 11.79
C LEU A 142 -10.97 -18.29 11.92
N ALA A 143 -10.87 -17.60 13.07
CA ALA A 143 -11.58 -16.34 13.27
C ALA A 143 -11.06 -15.25 12.34
N ALA A 144 -9.74 -15.11 12.21
CA ALA A 144 -9.13 -14.10 11.33
C ALA A 144 -9.56 -14.29 9.86
N ASP A 145 -9.51 -15.53 9.33
CA ASP A 145 -9.94 -15.83 7.97
C ASP A 145 -11.44 -15.60 7.77
N SER A 146 -12.26 -16.09 8.70
CA SER A 146 -13.72 -15.94 8.63
C SER A 146 -14.13 -14.47 8.64
N LEU A 147 -13.53 -13.67 9.52
CA LEU A 147 -13.81 -12.23 9.62
C LEU A 147 -13.33 -11.48 8.38
N LEU A 148 -12.18 -11.84 7.80
CA LEU A 148 -11.70 -11.27 6.55
C LEU A 148 -12.69 -11.56 5.41
N ARG A 149 -13.17 -12.80 5.28
CA ARG A 149 -14.15 -13.18 4.27
C ARG A 149 -15.48 -12.44 4.43
N ILE A 150 -15.97 -12.30 5.67
CA ILE A 150 -17.19 -11.53 5.97
C ILE A 150 -16.99 -10.06 5.60
N LEU A 151 -15.86 -9.45 5.97
CA LEU A 151 -15.52 -8.07 5.63
C LEU A 151 -15.50 -7.86 4.12
N VAL A 152 -14.71 -8.65 3.39
CA VAL A 152 -14.53 -8.51 1.94
C VAL A 152 -15.85 -8.74 1.20
N THR A 153 -16.61 -9.77 1.58
CA THR A 153 -17.96 -10.04 1.03
C THR A 153 -18.86 -8.82 1.23
N ARG A 154 -18.91 -8.26 2.44
CA ARG A 154 -19.73 -7.08 2.74
C ARG A 154 -19.33 -5.88 1.88
N LEU A 155 -18.04 -5.58 1.77
CA LEU A 155 -17.55 -4.45 0.98
C LEU A 155 -17.88 -4.65 -0.50
N LEU A 156 -17.67 -5.86 -1.04
CA LEU A 156 -17.97 -6.19 -2.44
C LEU A 156 -19.47 -6.12 -2.75
N SER A 157 -20.32 -6.69 -1.90
CA SER A 157 -21.77 -6.68 -2.15
C SER A 157 -22.38 -5.27 -2.16
N ARG A 158 -21.75 -4.30 -1.47
CA ARG A 158 -22.28 -2.93 -1.34
C ARG A 158 -21.59 -1.93 -2.25
N HIS A 159 -20.28 -2.09 -2.47
CA HIS A 159 -19.42 -1.09 -3.11
C HIS A 159 -18.55 -1.67 -4.22
N GLY A 160 -18.66 -2.98 -4.47
CA GLY A 160 -17.90 -3.69 -5.48
C GLY A 160 -18.33 -3.30 -6.89
N SER A 161 -17.35 -3.08 -7.76
CA SER A 161 -17.55 -2.87 -9.18
C SER A 161 -16.46 -3.61 -9.96
N PRO A 162 -16.68 -3.97 -11.24
CA PRO A 162 -15.57 -4.35 -12.11
C PRO A 162 -14.61 -3.17 -12.20
N LEU A 163 -13.29 -3.42 -12.09
CA LEU A 163 -12.33 -2.40 -12.48
C LEU A 163 -12.32 -2.28 -14.01
N PRO A 164 -12.17 -1.07 -14.56
CA PRO A 164 -11.99 -0.90 -15.99
C PRO A 164 -10.81 -1.76 -16.45
N GLY A 165 -11.04 -2.61 -17.46
CA GLY A 165 -9.95 -3.33 -18.12
C GLY A 165 -8.94 -2.34 -18.73
N LEU A 166 -7.73 -2.82 -19.02
CA LEU A 166 -6.70 -2.04 -19.70
C LEU A 166 -7.30 -1.43 -20.98
N THR A 167 -7.52 -0.12 -20.97
CA THR A 167 -8.04 0.61 -22.14
C THR A 167 -6.98 0.66 -23.24
N ALA A 168 -7.42 0.76 -24.50
CA ALA A 168 -6.52 0.90 -25.63
C ALA A 168 -5.54 2.07 -25.40
N HIS A 169 -4.27 1.75 -25.23
CA HIS A 169 -3.26 2.75 -24.89
C HIS A 169 -3.05 3.74 -26.04
N THR A 170 -3.27 5.02 -25.77
CA THR A 170 -2.75 6.12 -26.61
C THR A 170 -1.23 5.98 -26.81
N GLY A 171 -0.65 6.64 -27.81
CA GLY A 171 0.81 6.64 -28.00
C GLY A 171 1.59 7.05 -26.73
N GLY A 172 1.05 8.01 -25.96
CA GLY A 172 1.61 8.40 -24.67
C GLY A 172 1.56 7.28 -23.63
N ALA A 173 0.42 6.59 -23.48
CA ALA A 173 0.28 5.48 -22.53
C ALA A 173 1.23 4.31 -22.88
N ARG A 174 1.43 4.01 -24.17
CA ARG A 174 2.43 3.02 -24.59
C ARG A 174 3.85 3.41 -24.18
N ASN A 175 4.21 4.69 -24.33
CA ASN A 175 5.51 5.19 -23.88
C ASN A 175 5.67 5.15 -22.36
N ALA A 176 4.60 5.42 -21.60
CA ALA A 176 4.60 5.28 -20.15
C ALA A 176 4.88 3.81 -19.73
N VAL A 177 4.18 2.84 -20.34
CA VAL A 177 4.39 1.40 -20.11
C VAL A 177 5.82 0.97 -20.42
N ARG A 178 6.35 1.38 -21.59
CA ARG A 178 7.74 1.06 -21.97
C ARG A 178 8.75 1.72 -21.03
N ALA A 179 8.51 2.97 -20.61
CA ALA A 179 9.36 3.64 -19.63
C ALA A 179 9.36 2.94 -18.27
N ARG A 180 8.19 2.48 -17.81
CA ARG A 180 8.09 1.71 -16.57
C ARG A 180 8.91 0.43 -16.66
N ALA A 181 8.73 -0.36 -17.72
CA ALA A 181 9.49 -1.60 -17.92
C ALA A 181 11.01 -1.35 -17.94
N ALA A 182 11.46 -0.31 -18.65
CA ALA A 182 12.86 0.10 -18.68
C ALA A 182 13.41 0.51 -17.31
N LEU A 183 12.59 1.16 -16.48
CA LEU A 183 12.96 1.56 -15.11
C LEU A 183 12.96 0.37 -14.13
N GLU A 184 12.10 -0.63 -14.34
CA GLU A 184 12.11 -1.87 -13.55
C GLU A 184 13.36 -2.70 -13.85
N GLU A 185 13.73 -2.83 -15.12
CA GLU A 185 14.92 -3.54 -15.57
C GLU A 185 16.21 -2.87 -15.09
N ARG A 186 16.29 -1.54 -15.22
CA ARG A 186 17.46 -0.73 -14.83
C ARG A 186 17.24 -0.04 -13.49
N MET A 187 16.56 -0.69 -12.54
CA MET A 187 16.19 -0.08 -11.27
C MET A 187 17.39 0.35 -10.42
N ALA A 188 18.50 -0.40 -10.47
CA ALA A 188 19.71 -0.08 -9.72
C ALA A 188 20.45 1.16 -10.26
N ASP A 189 20.51 1.28 -11.59
CA ASP A 189 21.18 2.36 -12.33
C ASP A 189 20.26 2.89 -13.45
N PRO A 190 19.28 3.73 -13.11
CA PRO A 190 18.26 4.16 -14.07
C PRO A 190 18.82 5.20 -15.04
N PRO A 191 18.38 5.20 -16.31
CA PRO A 191 18.78 6.24 -17.27
C PRO A 191 18.24 7.62 -16.85
N THR A 192 18.87 8.68 -17.37
CA THR A 192 18.30 10.03 -17.27
C THR A 192 16.96 10.10 -18.00
N LEU A 193 16.13 11.09 -17.67
CA LEU A 193 14.85 11.31 -18.35
C LEU A 193 15.06 11.57 -19.85
N GLU A 194 16.12 12.30 -20.21
CA GLU A 194 16.49 12.60 -21.60
C GLU A 194 16.83 11.34 -22.38
N THR A 195 17.64 10.46 -21.78
CA THR A 195 18.02 9.17 -22.38
C THR A 195 16.80 8.28 -22.56
N LEU A 196 15.99 8.15 -21.50
CA LEU A 196 14.77 7.34 -21.53
C LEU A 196 13.76 7.86 -22.56
N ALA A 197 13.62 9.18 -22.70
CA ALA A 197 12.74 9.78 -23.69
C ALA A 197 13.26 9.54 -25.13
N ALA A 198 14.57 9.68 -25.36
CA ALA A 198 15.19 9.42 -26.66
C ALA A 198 15.03 7.95 -27.10
N GLU A 199 15.26 6.99 -26.22
CA GLU A 199 15.06 5.54 -26.47
C GLU A 199 13.60 5.22 -26.89
N LEU A 200 12.64 6.02 -26.41
CA LEU A 200 11.21 5.85 -26.69
C LEU A 200 10.71 6.74 -27.83
N GLY A 201 11.60 7.50 -28.49
CA GLY A 201 11.25 8.39 -29.59
C GLY A 201 10.29 9.51 -29.18
N THR A 202 10.44 10.06 -27.97
CA THR A 202 9.58 11.12 -27.44
C THR A 202 10.38 12.23 -26.74
N GLY A 203 9.72 13.35 -26.44
CA GLY A 203 10.33 14.43 -25.68
C GLY A 203 10.25 14.21 -24.16
N PRO A 204 11.23 14.65 -23.36
CA PRO A 204 11.25 14.49 -21.89
C PRO A 204 9.95 14.94 -21.20
N PHE A 205 9.43 16.12 -21.54
CA PHE A 205 8.18 16.63 -20.98
C PHE A 205 6.95 15.84 -21.43
N ALA A 206 6.96 15.32 -22.65
CA ALA A 206 5.87 14.47 -23.14
C ALA A 206 5.86 13.15 -22.37
N LEU A 207 7.03 12.55 -22.12
CA LEU A 207 7.16 11.36 -21.32
C LEU A 207 6.73 11.58 -19.87
N LEU A 208 7.17 12.67 -19.22
CA LEU A 208 6.73 13.02 -17.86
C LEU A 208 5.21 13.12 -17.72
N ARG A 209 4.56 13.81 -18.66
CA ARG A 209 3.10 13.96 -18.66
C ARG A 209 2.40 12.64 -18.92
N ALA A 210 2.88 11.86 -19.88
CA ALA A 210 2.31 10.55 -20.18
C ALA A 210 2.43 9.59 -18.99
N PHE A 211 3.61 9.54 -18.37
CA PHE A 211 3.87 8.70 -17.19
C PHE A 211 3.02 9.11 -16.00
N LYS A 212 2.95 10.42 -15.69
CA LYS A 212 2.10 10.93 -14.61
C LYS A 212 0.61 10.68 -14.88
N LYS A 213 0.18 10.76 -16.14
CA LYS A 213 -1.21 10.47 -16.52
C LYS A 213 -1.54 8.99 -16.33
N GLU A 214 -0.62 8.11 -16.71
CA GLU A 214 -0.82 6.66 -16.65
C GLU A 214 -0.72 6.12 -15.21
N TYR A 215 0.29 6.54 -14.45
CA TYR A 215 0.62 5.99 -13.13
C TYR A 215 0.36 6.95 -11.97
N GLY A 216 -0.27 8.10 -12.22
CA GLY A 216 -0.64 9.10 -11.22
C GLY A 216 0.53 9.79 -10.49
N MET A 217 1.78 9.49 -10.85
CA MET A 217 2.98 10.09 -10.26
C MET A 217 4.13 10.19 -11.27
N PRO A 218 5.12 11.09 -11.07
CA PRO A 218 6.28 11.20 -11.95
C PRO A 218 7.20 9.96 -11.91
N PRO A 219 7.99 9.70 -12.97
CA PRO A 219 8.88 8.53 -13.05
C PRO A 219 9.80 8.33 -11.85
N HIS A 220 10.42 9.40 -11.34
CA HIS A 220 11.34 9.30 -10.19
C HIS A 220 10.62 8.90 -8.89
N THR A 221 9.43 9.46 -8.64
CA THR A 221 8.60 9.09 -7.49
C THR A 221 8.16 7.64 -7.60
N TRP A 222 7.73 7.22 -8.79
CA TRP A 222 7.35 5.85 -9.08
C TRP A 222 8.52 4.87 -8.89
N LEU A 223 9.72 5.20 -9.40
CA LEU A 223 10.91 4.36 -9.23
C LEU A 223 11.27 4.19 -7.76
N THR A 224 11.21 5.27 -6.97
CA THR A 224 11.47 5.19 -5.53
C THR A 224 10.51 4.24 -4.82
N ASP A 225 9.22 4.30 -5.18
CA ASP A 225 8.20 3.40 -4.65
C ASP A 225 8.43 1.95 -5.09
N ALA A 226 8.74 1.73 -6.37
CA ALA A 226 9.07 0.42 -6.92
C ALA A 226 10.32 -0.21 -6.27
N ARG A 227 11.34 0.60 -5.95
CA ARG A 227 12.53 0.19 -5.19
C ARG A 227 12.17 -0.28 -3.79
N VAL A 228 11.30 0.45 -3.09
CA VAL A 228 10.81 0.04 -1.77
C VAL A 228 10.01 -1.26 -1.86
N ARG A 229 9.13 -1.41 -2.86
CA ARG A 229 8.40 -2.66 -3.10
C ARG A 229 9.33 -3.85 -3.39
N ARG A 230 10.38 -3.64 -4.18
CA ARG A 230 11.39 -4.69 -4.43
C ARG A 230 12.17 -5.02 -3.16
N ALA A 231 12.60 -4.02 -2.40
CA ALA A 231 13.28 -4.22 -1.13
C ALA A 231 12.40 -4.98 -0.13
N ARG A 232 11.10 -4.67 -0.07
CA ARG A 232 10.10 -5.39 0.72
C ARG A 232 10.13 -6.88 0.43
N ARG A 233 10.00 -7.27 -0.85
CA ARG A 233 10.07 -8.68 -1.27
C ARG A 233 11.40 -9.36 -0.92
N MET A 234 12.51 -8.62 -0.98
CA MET A 234 13.82 -9.15 -0.59
C MET A 234 13.91 -9.37 0.93
N LEU A 235 13.36 -8.46 1.73
CA LEU A 235 13.29 -8.60 3.19
C LEU A 235 12.39 -9.78 3.59
N ASP A 236 11.26 -9.99 2.90
CA ASP A 236 10.38 -11.14 3.06
C ASP A 236 11.13 -12.46 2.79
N ALA A 237 12.04 -12.47 1.80
CA ALA A 237 12.93 -13.59 1.51
C ALA A 237 14.10 -13.75 2.50
N GLY A 238 14.26 -12.83 3.46
CA GLY A 238 15.32 -12.88 4.47
C GLY A 238 16.63 -12.20 4.07
N VAL A 239 16.67 -11.44 2.97
CA VAL A 239 17.86 -10.67 2.56
C VAL A 239 18.12 -9.54 3.56
N ALA A 240 19.38 -9.28 3.89
CA ALA A 240 19.72 -8.23 4.85
C ALA A 240 19.35 -6.82 4.30
N PRO A 241 18.91 -5.86 5.15
CA PRO A 241 18.54 -4.53 4.68
C PRO A 241 19.65 -3.79 3.91
N ALA A 242 20.92 -4.00 4.27
CA ALA A 242 22.06 -3.41 3.56
C ALA A 242 22.18 -3.95 2.13
N GLU A 243 22.10 -5.27 1.96
CA GLU A 243 22.15 -5.93 0.65
C GLU A 243 20.95 -5.55 -0.21
N ALA A 244 19.75 -5.49 0.39
CA ALA A 244 18.55 -5.05 -0.29
C ALA A 244 18.67 -3.60 -0.77
N ALA A 245 19.29 -2.70 0.01
CA ALA A 245 19.50 -1.30 -0.39
C ALA A 245 20.32 -1.21 -1.68
N THR A 246 21.48 -1.89 -1.72
CA THR A 246 22.35 -1.90 -2.90
C THR A 246 21.67 -2.54 -4.10
N ALA A 247 21.00 -3.69 -3.92
CA ALA A 247 20.38 -4.43 -5.01
C ALA A 247 19.26 -3.66 -5.72
N VAL A 248 18.53 -2.79 -5.00
CA VAL A 248 17.46 -1.99 -5.60
C VAL A 248 17.91 -0.59 -6.00
N GLY A 249 19.18 -0.22 -5.83
CA GLY A 249 19.70 1.09 -6.24
C GLY A 249 19.50 2.22 -5.25
N PHE A 250 19.37 1.93 -3.95
CA PHE A 250 19.64 2.95 -2.92
C PHE A 250 21.14 3.06 -2.68
N THR A 251 21.61 4.28 -2.43
CA THR A 251 23.03 4.59 -2.20
C THR A 251 23.62 3.81 -1.03
N ASP A 252 22.83 3.63 0.04
CA ASP A 252 23.23 2.93 1.25
C ASP A 252 21.98 2.48 2.05
N GLN A 253 22.20 1.71 3.11
CA GLN A 253 21.13 1.28 4.01
C GLN A 253 20.39 2.46 4.68
N PRO A 254 21.05 3.52 5.19
CA PRO A 254 20.35 4.71 5.68
C PRO A 254 19.39 5.33 4.67
N HIS A 255 19.74 5.35 3.39
CA HIS A 255 18.90 5.85 2.30
C HIS A 255 17.66 4.96 2.13
N LEU A 256 17.84 3.64 2.09
CA LEU A 256 16.70 2.70 2.12
C LEU A 256 15.84 2.92 3.37
N ASN A 257 16.43 3.00 4.57
CA ASN A 257 15.70 3.16 5.83
C ASN A 257 14.77 4.38 5.79
N ARG A 258 15.25 5.53 5.27
CA ARG A 258 14.44 6.75 5.15
C ARG A 258 13.24 6.55 4.22
N HIS A 259 13.44 6.00 3.02
CA HIS A 259 12.33 5.82 2.06
C HIS A 259 11.38 4.70 2.48
N PHE A 260 11.91 3.59 2.98
CA PHE A 260 11.15 2.44 3.44
C PHE A 260 10.26 2.82 4.63
N THR A 261 10.81 3.46 5.67
CA THR A 261 10.00 3.90 6.83
C THR A 261 8.90 4.87 6.40
N ARG A 262 9.23 5.81 5.51
CA ARG A 262 8.28 6.82 5.01
C ARG A 262 7.14 6.23 4.18
N ILE A 263 7.38 5.14 3.44
CA ILE A 263 6.38 4.51 2.55
C ILE A 263 5.65 3.34 3.25
N VAL A 264 6.35 2.53 4.04
CA VAL A 264 5.82 1.32 4.70
C VAL A 264 5.34 1.60 6.12
N GLY A 265 5.77 2.70 6.73
CA GLY A 265 5.40 3.11 8.09
C GLY A 265 6.30 2.55 9.18
N VAL A 266 7.12 1.55 8.89
CA VAL A 266 8.08 0.96 9.84
C VAL A 266 9.47 0.84 9.21
N PRO A 267 10.55 0.87 10.00
CA PRO A 267 11.90 0.62 9.49
C PRO A 267 12.06 -0.80 8.92
N PRO A 268 12.92 -1.01 7.91
CA PRO A 268 13.06 -2.32 7.24
C PRO A 268 13.51 -3.43 8.19
N GLY A 269 14.35 -3.11 9.19
CA GLY A 269 14.73 -4.08 10.22
C GLY A 269 13.57 -4.49 11.13
N ALA A 270 12.65 -3.57 11.46
CA ALA A 270 11.45 -3.91 12.23
C ALA A 270 10.47 -4.74 11.40
N TYR A 271 10.27 -4.32 10.15
CA TYR A 271 9.48 -5.04 9.16
C TYR A 271 9.95 -6.50 9.00
N GLN A 272 11.24 -6.71 8.77
CA GLN A 272 11.80 -8.05 8.56
C GLN A 272 11.67 -8.97 9.79
N ARG A 273 11.80 -8.43 11.01
CA ARG A 273 11.58 -9.21 12.23
C ARG A 273 10.15 -9.77 12.30
N GLU A 274 9.17 -8.96 11.93
CA GLU A 274 7.75 -9.37 11.86
C GLU A 274 7.45 -10.35 10.71
N ARG A 275 8.44 -10.64 9.84
CA ARG A 275 8.41 -11.77 8.88
C ARG A 275 9.13 -13.01 9.43
N GLY A 276 10.21 -12.79 10.17
CA GLY A 276 11.12 -13.82 10.68
C GLY A 276 10.61 -14.62 11.88
N VAL A 277 9.59 -14.14 12.59
CA VAL A 277 8.87 -14.93 13.63
C VAL A 277 8.21 -16.19 13.04
N LEU A 278 8.22 -16.34 11.71
CA LEU A 278 7.63 -17.44 10.94
C LEU A 278 8.60 -18.54 10.50
N ARG A 279 9.87 -18.51 10.92
CA ARG A 279 10.78 -19.66 10.72
C ARG A 279 10.79 -20.54 11.98
N PRO A 280 10.06 -21.68 12.03
CA PRO A 280 10.40 -22.71 13.00
C PRO A 280 11.86 -23.11 12.78
N GLY A 281 12.56 -23.35 13.88
CA GLY A 281 14.00 -23.61 13.90
C GLY A 281 14.46 -24.61 12.85
N ARG A 282 15.64 -24.33 12.30
CA ARG A 282 16.52 -25.37 11.78
C ARG A 282 16.88 -26.35 12.90
#